data_AF-A0A497EJW1-F1
#
_entry.id   AF-A0A497EJW1-F1
#
_cell.length_a   1.000
_cell.length_b   1.000
_cell.length_c   1.000
_cell.angle_alpha   90.00
_cell.angle_beta   90.00
_cell.angle_gamma   90.00
#
_symmetry.space_group_name_H-M   'P 1'
#
loop_
_entity.id
_entity.type
_entity.pdbx_description
1 polymer ?
#
loop_
_entity_poly.entity_id
_entity_poly.type
_entity_poly.pdbx_seq_one_letter_code
_entity_poly.pdbx_strand_id
1 'polypeptide(L)'
;MISNYIAILLPALLIFVVVYALLSKTETFGKNKAFAAAVAIIAAFLGILFKDVLVIINFMAPWFVVIFIFLVLLLVLLMILGVKEETIAEFVSKNKGFQMLIIAIALIIFFAALGYVYGERLLPVTAEKAPVEAKAITTGEAGTFKENVFKVIFNTKVLGALFILIVAIFAIVLLTREKI
;
A
#
# COMPACT_ATOMS: atom_id res chain seq x y z
N MET A 1 -25.35 -5.87 -12.87
CA MET A 1 -25.18 -7.07 -12.02
C MET A 1 -23.75 -7.60 -11.99
N ILE A 2 -23.06 -7.77 -13.13
CA ILE A 2 -21.67 -8.31 -13.19
C ILE A 2 -20.66 -7.50 -12.34
N SER A 3 -20.78 -6.17 -12.32
CA SER A 3 -19.89 -5.28 -11.56
C SER A 3 -19.86 -5.58 -10.05
N ASN A 4 -20.98 -6.01 -9.45
CA ASN A 4 -21.04 -6.30 -8.03
C ASN A 4 -20.31 -7.60 -7.65
N TYR A 5 -20.32 -8.61 -8.53
CA TYR A 5 -19.59 -9.85 -8.29
C TYR A 5 -18.08 -9.62 -8.38
N ILE A 6 -17.63 -8.84 -9.38
CA ILE A 6 -16.21 -8.50 -9.54
C ILE A 6 -15.70 -7.70 -8.33
N ALA A 7 -16.52 -6.79 -7.78
CA ALA A 7 -16.18 -6.00 -6.60
C ALA A 7 -15.98 -6.84 -5.32
N ILE A 8 -16.50 -8.08 -5.27
CA ILE A 8 -16.35 -9.00 -4.13
C ILE A 8 -15.26 -10.04 -4.43
N LEU A 9 -15.25 -10.61 -5.64
CA LEU A 9 -14.29 -11.63 -6.07
C LEU A 9 -12.87 -11.10 -6.17
N LEU A 10 -12.68 -9.88 -6.67
CA LEU A 10 -11.34 -9.32 -6.85
C LEU A 10 -10.63 -9.10 -5.50
N PRO A 11 -11.26 -8.51 -4.46
CA PRO A 11 -10.65 -8.47 -3.14
C PRO A 11 -10.36 -9.84 -2.54
N ALA A 12 -11.27 -10.80 -2.69
CA ALA A 12 -11.09 -12.18 -2.25
C ALA A 12 -9.80 -12.79 -2.83
N LEU A 13 -9.66 -12.69 -4.16
CA LEU A 13 -8.51 -13.21 -4.90
C LEU A 13 -7.21 -12.52 -4.46
N LEU A 14 -7.25 -11.20 -4.27
CA LEU A 14 -6.06 -10.44 -3.85
C LEU A 14 -5.61 -10.83 -2.45
N ILE A 15 -6.55 -10.98 -1.49
CA ILE A 15 -6.22 -11.48 -0.15
C ILE A 15 -5.62 -12.87 -0.23
N PHE A 16 -6.24 -13.77 -1.00
CA PHE A 16 -5.73 -15.13 -1.20
C PHE A 16 -4.29 -15.11 -1.72
N VAL A 17 -4.01 -14.36 -2.78
CA VAL A 17 -2.66 -14.28 -3.38
C VAL A 17 -1.64 -13.74 -2.39
N VAL A 18 -1.98 -12.66 -1.66
CA VAL A 18 -1.06 -12.04 -0.69
C VAL A 18 -0.79 -12.98 0.48
N VAL A 19 -1.82 -13.57 1.08
CA VAL A 19 -1.68 -14.49 2.21
C VAL A 19 -0.93 -15.75 1.78
N TYR A 20 -1.26 -16.31 0.61
CA TYR A 20 -0.57 -17.49 0.07
C TYR A 20 0.91 -17.20 -0.23
N ALA A 21 1.22 -16.05 -0.81
CA ALA A 21 2.60 -15.64 -1.09
C ALA A 21 3.41 -15.47 0.20
N LEU A 22 2.81 -14.86 1.23
CA LEU A 22 3.43 -14.73 2.55
C LEU A 22 3.70 -16.10 3.17
N LEU A 23 2.69 -16.96 3.25
CA LEU A 23 2.81 -18.31 3.82
C LEU A 23 3.80 -19.20 3.06
N SER A 24 3.86 -19.06 1.73
CA SER A 24 4.80 -19.80 0.89
C SER A 24 6.23 -19.34 1.08
N LYS A 25 6.45 -18.06 1.38
CA LYS A 25 7.79 -17.51 1.61
C LYS A 25 8.31 -17.78 3.02
N THR A 26 7.43 -17.81 4.01
CA THR A 26 7.81 -18.05 5.42
C THR A 26 7.91 -19.53 5.78
N GLU A 27 7.44 -20.45 4.91
CA GLU A 27 7.41 -21.90 5.15
C GLU A 27 6.80 -22.30 6.52
N THR A 28 5.87 -21.49 7.05
CA THR A 28 5.34 -21.63 8.42
C THR A 28 4.66 -22.98 8.66
N PHE A 29 4.17 -23.62 7.60
CA PHE A 29 3.50 -24.92 7.63
C PHE A 29 4.33 -26.03 6.93
N GLY A 30 5.65 -25.84 6.86
CA GLY A 30 6.56 -26.74 6.17
C GLY A 30 6.37 -26.72 4.64
N LYS A 31 6.75 -27.84 4.00
CA LYS A 31 6.76 -27.97 2.52
C LYS A 31 5.39 -28.23 1.89
N ASN A 32 4.32 -28.33 2.69
CA ASN A 32 3.00 -28.66 2.17
C ASN A 32 2.28 -27.42 1.61
N LYS A 33 2.53 -27.12 0.32
CA LYS A 33 1.91 -26.00 -0.40
C LYS A 33 0.38 -26.06 -0.44
N ALA A 34 -0.20 -27.27 -0.45
CA ALA A 34 -1.65 -27.43 -0.45
C ALA A 34 -2.27 -26.93 0.86
N PHE A 35 -1.60 -27.16 1.99
CA PHE A 35 -2.04 -26.65 3.28
C PHE A 35 -1.96 -25.12 3.34
N ALA A 36 -0.87 -24.51 2.86
CA ALA A 36 -0.75 -23.06 2.76
C ALA A 36 -1.85 -22.43 1.89
N ALA A 37 -2.20 -23.06 0.77
CA ALA A 37 -3.30 -22.62 -0.09
C ALA A 37 -4.66 -22.71 0.62
N ALA A 38 -4.93 -23.80 1.33
CA ALA A 38 -6.17 -23.96 2.10
C ALA A 38 -6.32 -22.87 3.18
N VAL A 39 -5.26 -22.58 3.93
CA VAL A 39 -5.24 -21.52 4.94
C VAL A 39 -5.44 -20.14 4.30
N ALA A 40 -4.79 -19.88 3.16
CA ALA A 40 -4.96 -18.62 2.44
C ALA A 40 -6.38 -18.42 1.90
N ILE A 41 -7.06 -19.49 1.46
CA ILE A 41 -8.46 -19.45 1.04
C ILE A 41 -9.36 -19.09 2.23
N ILE A 42 -9.17 -19.73 3.38
CA ILE A 42 -9.93 -19.43 4.60
C ILE A 42 -9.70 -17.96 5.01
N ALA A 43 -8.45 -17.50 4.99
CA ALA A 43 -8.11 -16.11 5.28
C ALA A 43 -8.74 -15.12 4.30
N ALA A 44 -8.82 -15.47 3.01
CA ALA A 44 -9.49 -14.65 2.00
C ALA A 44 -11.00 -14.52 2.29
N PHE A 45 -11.67 -15.63 2.60
CA PHE A 45 -13.08 -15.60 2.96
C PHE A 45 -13.33 -14.79 4.24
N LEU A 46 -12.50 -14.97 5.27
CA LEU A 46 -12.58 -14.17 6.49
C LEU A 46 -12.32 -12.69 6.21
N GLY A 47 -11.34 -12.37 5.37
CA GLY A 47 -10.97 -11.00 5.03
C GLY A 47 -12.10 -10.23 4.36
N ILE A 48 -12.88 -10.88 3.49
CA ILE A 48 -14.05 -10.26 2.81
C ILE A 48 -15.15 -9.87 3.80
N LEU A 49 -15.25 -10.55 4.95
CA LEU A 49 -16.26 -10.20 5.97
C LEU A 49 -15.96 -8.84 6.63
N PHE A 50 -14.71 -8.37 6.57
CA PHE A 50 -14.32 -7.07 7.12
C PHE A 50 -14.50 -5.96 6.08
N LYS A 51 -15.45 -5.06 6.34
CA LYS A 51 -15.71 -3.89 5.48
C LYS A 51 -14.48 -3.03 5.25
N ASP A 52 -13.68 -2.78 6.29
CA ASP A 52 -12.47 -1.97 6.20
C ASP A 52 -11.44 -2.61 5.24
N VAL A 53 -11.29 -3.93 5.26
CA VAL A 53 -10.40 -4.68 4.35
C VAL A 53 -10.87 -4.54 2.90
N LEU A 54 -12.17 -4.62 2.64
CA LEU A 54 -12.72 -4.41 1.28
C LEU A 54 -12.43 -2.99 0.77
N VAL A 55 -12.58 -1.97 1.60
CA VAL A 55 -12.28 -0.58 1.21
C VAL A 55 -10.80 -0.41 0.90
N ILE A 56 -9.91 -0.95 1.74
CA ILE A 56 -8.45 -0.93 1.50
C ILE A 56 -8.13 -1.56 0.14
N ILE A 57 -8.66 -2.76 -0.13
CA ILE A 57 -8.32 -3.47 -1.37
C ILE A 57 -8.90 -2.78 -2.60
N ASN A 58 -10.14 -2.29 -2.53
CA ASN A 58 -10.75 -1.55 -3.63
C ASN A 58 -10.01 -0.24 -3.93
N PHE A 59 -9.39 0.37 -2.92
CA PHE A 59 -8.49 1.51 -3.11
C PHE A 59 -7.16 1.08 -3.74
N MET A 60 -6.56 -0.03 -3.31
CA MET A 60 -5.26 -0.52 -3.80
C MET A 60 -5.33 -1.06 -5.24
N ALA A 61 -6.41 -1.75 -5.59
CA ALA A 61 -6.52 -2.53 -6.82
C ALA A 61 -6.27 -1.71 -8.11
N PRO A 62 -6.84 -0.50 -8.31
CA PRO A 62 -6.56 0.31 -9.49
C PRO A 62 -5.07 0.62 -9.66
N TRP A 63 -4.35 0.91 -8.58
CA TRP A 63 -2.92 1.22 -8.61
C TRP A 63 -2.07 -0.01 -9.00
N PHE A 64 -2.42 -1.19 -8.49
CA PHE A 64 -1.78 -2.43 -8.91
C PHE A 64 -2.02 -2.74 -10.38
N VAL A 65 -3.24 -2.49 -10.89
CA VAL A 65 -3.55 -2.66 -12.32
C VAL A 65 -2.72 -1.72 -13.18
N VAL A 66 -2.59 -0.44 -12.80
CA VAL A 66 -1.75 0.53 -13.51
C VAL A 66 -0.28 0.08 -13.56
N ILE A 67 0.27 -0.34 -12.42
CA ILE A 67 1.65 -0.85 -12.36
C ILE A 67 1.83 -2.12 -13.18
N PHE A 68 0.86 -3.03 -13.11
CA PHE A 68 0.91 -4.27 -13.87
C PHE A 68 0.89 -4.01 -15.38
N ILE A 69 0.00 -3.13 -15.86
CA ILE A 69 -0.04 -2.71 -17.27
C ILE A 69 1.28 -2.06 -17.66
N PHE A 70 1.82 -1.17 -16.82
CA PHE A 70 3.12 -0.53 -17.06
C PHE A 70 4.26 -1.56 -17.17
N LEU A 71 4.31 -2.54 -16.27
CA LEU A 71 5.32 -3.61 -16.30
C LEU A 71 5.17 -4.46 -17.56
N VAL A 72 3.96 -4.85 -17.94
CA VAL A 72 3.71 -5.61 -19.18
C VAL A 72 4.15 -4.82 -20.41
N LEU A 73 3.81 -3.53 -20.50
CA LEU A 73 4.26 -2.67 -21.60
C LEU A 73 5.78 -2.53 -21.63
N LEU A 74 6.43 -2.38 -20.48
CA LEU A 74 7.88 -2.34 -20.38
C LEU A 74 8.51 -3.65 -20.89
N LEU A 75 7.95 -4.80 -20.50
CA LEU A 75 8.40 -6.12 -20.97
C LEU A 75 8.28 -6.24 -22.50
N VAL A 76 7.13 -5.86 -23.06
CA VAL A 76 6.91 -5.86 -24.52
C VAL A 76 7.91 -4.95 -25.23
N LEU A 77 8.18 -3.76 -24.69
CA LEU A 77 9.16 -2.84 -25.25
C LEU A 77 10.57 -3.45 -25.26
N LEU A 78 10.98 -4.11 -24.16
CA LEU A 78 12.26 -4.83 -24.11
C LEU A 78 12.33 -5.96 -25.15
N MET A 79 11.24 -6.70 -25.35
CA MET A 79 11.17 -7.74 -26.38
C MET A 79 11.30 -7.16 -27.79
N ILE A 80 10.70 -6.00 -28.07
CA ILE A 80 10.85 -5.29 -29.36
C ILE A 80 12.30 -4.85 -29.58
N LEU A 81 13.02 -4.48 -28.52
CA LEU A 81 14.45 -4.16 -28.56
C LEU A 81 15.36 -5.40 -28.71
N GLY A 82 14.77 -6.60 -28.86
CA GLY A 82 15.49 -7.85 -29.05
C GLY A 82 15.96 -8.51 -27.76
N VAL A 83 15.50 -8.07 -26.59
CA VAL A 83 15.80 -8.73 -25.31
C VAL A 83 15.02 -10.04 -25.22
N LYS A 84 15.74 -11.15 -25.01
CA LYS A 84 15.13 -12.48 -24.86
C LYS A 84 14.37 -12.61 -23.53
N GLU A 85 13.30 -13.39 -23.54
CA GLU A 85 12.48 -13.68 -22.36
C GLU A 85 13.29 -14.26 -21.19
N GLU A 86 14.30 -15.09 -21.51
CA GLU A 86 15.20 -15.70 -20.52
C GLU A 86 16.00 -14.63 -19.74
N THR A 87 16.53 -13.64 -20.45
CA THR A 87 17.30 -12.53 -19.86
C THR A 87 16.42 -11.64 -18.99
N ILE A 88 15.17 -11.43 -19.40
CA ILE A 88 14.17 -10.70 -18.63
C ILE A 88 13.82 -11.45 -17.34
N ALA A 89 13.53 -12.75 -17.43
CA ALA A 89 13.22 -13.58 -16.26
C ALA A 89 14.39 -13.64 -15.28
N GLU A 90 15.62 -13.73 -15.80
CA GLU A 90 16.83 -13.67 -14.99
C GLU A 90 16.99 -12.31 -14.30
N PHE A 91 16.77 -11.22 -15.02
CA PHE A 91 16.82 -9.88 -14.44
C PHE A 91 15.80 -9.69 -13.31
N VAL A 92 14.54 -10.09 -13.53
CA VAL A 92 13.46 -9.96 -12.53
C VAL A 92 13.73 -10.82 -11.29
N SER A 93 14.31 -12.01 -11.47
CA SER A 93 14.56 -12.96 -10.38
C SER A 93 15.87 -12.71 -9.62
N LYS A 94 16.93 -12.21 -10.27
CA LYS A 94 18.24 -12.00 -9.65
C LYS A 94 18.51 -10.56 -9.22
N ASN A 95 17.88 -9.57 -9.85
CA ASN A 95 18.11 -8.18 -9.50
C ASN A 95 17.34 -7.78 -8.23
N LYS A 96 18.05 -7.81 -7.09
CA LYS A 96 17.52 -7.38 -5.80
C LYS A 96 17.00 -5.93 -5.81
N GLY A 97 17.61 -5.06 -6.61
CA GLY A 97 17.18 -3.66 -6.74
C GLY A 97 15.79 -3.55 -7.38
N PHE A 98 15.55 -4.32 -8.45
CA PHE A 98 14.24 -4.38 -9.10
C PHE A 98 13.17 -4.97 -8.17
N GLN A 99 13.49 -6.05 -7.46
CA GLN A 99 12.57 -6.64 -6.47
C GLN A 99 12.27 -5.68 -5.32
N MET A 100 13.28 -5.00 -4.79
CA MET A 100 13.12 -4.01 -3.73
C MET A 100 12.28 -2.82 -4.20
N LEU A 101 12.43 -2.39 -5.46
CA LEU A 101 11.61 -1.33 -6.05
C LEU A 101 10.13 -1.74 -6.10
N ILE A 102 9.81 -2.94 -6.59
CA ILE A 102 8.43 -3.45 -6.61
C ILE A 102 7.85 -3.51 -5.19
N ILE A 103 8.62 -4.02 -4.23
CA ILE A 103 8.19 -4.10 -2.82
C ILE A 103 7.97 -2.71 -2.23
N ALA A 104 8.86 -1.74 -2.50
CA ALA A 104 8.73 -0.38 -2.03
C ALA A 104 7.46 0.29 -2.59
N ILE A 105 7.18 0.13 -3.89
CA ILE A 105 5.97 0.66 -4.51
C ILE A 105 4.72 0.00 -3.91
N ALA A 106 4.73 -1.32 -3.73
CA ALA A 106 3.63 -2.05 -3.10
C ALA A 106 3.37 -1.57 -1.65
N LEU A 107 4.43 -1.33 -0.87
CA LEU A 107 4.32 -0.79 0.48
C LEU A 107 3.77 0.65 0.49
N ILE A 108 4.22 1.51 -0.43
CA ILE A 108 3.70 2.88 -0.56
C ILE A 108 2.19 2.84 -0.83
N ILE A 109 1.74 2.01 -1.76
CA ILE A 109 0.31 1.85 -2.07
C ILE A 109 -0.45 1.32 -0.87
N PHE A 110 0.11 0.34 -0.16
CA PHE A 110 -0.50 -0.21 1.04
C PHE A 110 -0.67 0.84 2.14
N PHE A 111 0.38 1.62 2.45
CA PHE A 111 0.29 2.70 3.44
C PHE A 111 -0.63 3.83 2.99
N ALA A 112 -0.65 4.15 1.70
CA ALA A 112 -1.60 5.12 1.15
C ALA A 112 -3.06 4.64 1.34
N ALA A 113 -3.32 3.35 1.14
CA ALA A 113 -4.64 2.76 1.36
C ALA A 113 -5.03 2.74 2.85
N LEU A 114 -4.09 2.42 3.74
CA LEU A 114 -4.30 2.52 5.18
C LEU A 114 -4.59 3.97 5.60
N GLY A 115 -3.84 4.93 5.08
CA GLY A 115 -4.06 6.35 5.32
C GLY A 115 -5.41 6.83 4.78
N TYR A 116 -5.86 6.29 3.65
CA TYR A 116 -7.19 6.57 3.10
C TYR A 116 -8.31 6.04 4.01
N VAL A 117 -8.21 4.81 4.50
CA VAL A 117 -9.27 4.18 5.32
C VAL A 117 -9.27 4.62 6.77
N TYR A 118 -8.08 4.74 7.37
CA TYR A 118 -7.95 5.06 8.80
C TYR A 118 -7.59 6.53 9.06
N GLY A 119 -7.12 7.29 8.07
CA GLY A 119 -6.71 8.68 8.26
C GLY A 119 -7.85 9.58 8.74
N GLU A 120 -9.07 9.37 8.24
CA GLU A 120 -10.26 10.09 8.72
C GLU A 120 -10.61 9.75 10.18
N ARG A 121 -10.40 8.50 10.61
CA ARG A 121 -10.68 8.06 11.99
C ARG A 121 -9.65 8.57 13.00
N LEU A 122 -8.46 8.89 12.54
CA LEU A 122 -7.35 9.39 13.37
C LEU A 122 -7.38 10.90 13.58
N LEU A 123 -8.25 11.63 12.87
CA LEU A 123 -8.46 13.05 13.16
C LEU A 123 -9.20 13.17 14.50
N PRO A 124 -8.66 13.92 15.48
CA PRO A 124 -9.36 14.14 16.74
C PRO A 124 -10.72 14.77 16.41
N VAL A 125 -11.79 14.12 16.88
CA VAL A 125 -13.14 14.68 16.94
C VAL A 125 -13.09 15.87 17.88
N THR A 126 -12.54 16.97 17.39
CA THR A 126 -12.42 18.25 18.09
C THR A 126 -13.66 19.10 17.81
N ALA A 127 -14.78 18.43 17.50
CA ALA A 127 -16.10 19.00 17.53
C ALA A 127 -16.71 18.59 18.87
N GLU A 128 -16.60 19.52 19.81
CA GLU A 128 -17.47 19.65 20.96
C GLU A 128 -18.89 19.14 20.64
N LYS A 129 -19.42 18.31 21.54
CA LYS A 129 -20.72 17.63 21.45
C LYS A 129 -21.84 18.59 21.01
N ALA A 130 -22.20 18.54 19.73
CA ALA A 130 -23.56 18.83 19.28
C ALA A 130 -24.20 17.49 18.89
N PRO A 131 -25.48 17.25 19.26
CA PRO A 131 -26.12 15.95 19.05
C PRO A 131 -26.23 15.67 17.55
N VAL A 132 -25.65 14.54 17.14
CA VAL A 132 -25.69 14.05 15.76
C VAL A 132 -27.07 13.47 15.51
N GLU A 133 -28.01 14.31 15.09
CA GLU A 133 -29.02 13.83 14.14
C GLU A 133 -28.28 13.49 12.85
N ALA A 134 -28.49 12.25 12.38
CA ALA A 134 -27.91 11.70 11.18
C ALA A 134 -28.35 12.49 9.94
N LYS A 135 -27.70 13.62 9.70
CA LYS A 135 -27.83 14.39 8.46
C LYS A 135 -26.77 13.87 7.50
N ALA A 136 -27.25 13.35 6.38
CA ALA A 136 -26.46 12.86 5.28
C ALA A 136 -25.24 13.75 5.02
N ILE A 137 -24.10 13.09 4.76
CA ILE A 137 -22.85 13.69 4.32
C ILE A 137 -23.12 14.36 2.96
N THR A 138 -23.65 15.58 2.99
CA THR A 138 -23.68 16.49 1.85
C THR A 138 -22.45 17.37 1.99
N THR A 139 -21.44 17.08 1.18
CA THR A 139 -20.42 18.01 0.64
C THR A 139 -20.48 19.44 1.18
N GLY A 140 -19.95 19.66 2.38
CA GLY A 140 -19.84 20.97 3.01
C GLY A 140 -18.55 21.05 3.80
N GLU A 141 -17.55 21.73 3.22
CA GLU A 141 -16.33 22.35 3.78
C GLU A 141 -15.71 21.81 5.09
N ALA A 142 -15.76 20.50 5.34
CA ALA A 142 -14.73 19.84 6.12
C ALA A 142 -13.52 19.68 5.19
N GLY A 143 -12.49 20.53 5.34
CA GLY A 143 -11.26 20.44 4.55
C GLY A 143 -10.81 18.98 4.48
N THR A 144 -10.70 18.44 3.26
CA THR A 144 -10.42 17.01 3.03
C THR A 144 -9.19 16.57 3.86
N PHE A 145 -9.11 15.30 4.29
CA PHE A 145 -7.92 14.78 5.00
C PHE A 145 -6.61 15.18 4.29
N LYS A 146 -6.62 15.18 2.95
CA LYS A 146 -5.52 15.68 2.12
C LYS A 146 -5.14 17.14 2.43
N GLU A 147 -6.12 18.02 2.55
CA GLU A 147 -5.93 19.43 2.88
C GLU A 147 -5.43 19.62 4.31
N ASN A 148 -5.93 18.84 5.27
CA ASN A 148 -5.47 18.89 6.66
C ASN A 148 -4.04 18.35 6.81
N VAL A 149 -3.71 17.22 6.17
CA VAL A 149 -2.34 16.68 6.16
C VAL A 149 -1.40 17.66 5.46
N PHE A 150 -1.80 18.23 4.32
CA PHE A 150 -1.01 19.23 3.64
C PHE A 150 -0.78 20.47 4.52
N LYS A 151 -1.84 20.96 5.19
CA LYS A 151 -1.75 22.11 6.11
C LYS A 151 -0.88 21.82 7.33
N VAL A 152 -0.80 20.58 7.80
CA VAL A 152 0.08 20.17 8.89
C VAL A 152 1.54 20.06 8.43
N ILE A 153 1.81 19.39 7.30
CA ILE A 153 3.17 19.22 6.75
C ILE A 153 3.76 20.57 6.33
N PHE A 154 2.94 21.44 5.74
CA PHE A 154 3.34 22.79 5.32
C PHE A 154 3.03 23.87 6.36
N ASN A 155 2.80 23.49 7.62
CA ASN A 155 2.71 24.46 8.70
C ASN A 155 4.11 25.02 9.00
N THR A 156 4.28 26.34 9.04
CA THR A 156 5.58 26.99 9.32
C THR A 156 6.25 26.46 10.60
N LYS A 157 5.47 26.09 11.62
CA LYS A 157 6.02 25.52 12.87
C LYS A 157 6.53 24.09 12.69
N VAL A 158 5.79 23.26 11.95
CA VAL A 158 6.19 21.87 11.66
C VAL A 158 7.38 21.85 10.72
N LEU A 159 7.41 22.73 9.73
CA LEU A 159 8.54 22.87 8.80
C LEU A 159 9.81 23.31 9.54
N GLY A 160 9.69 24.25 10.48
CA GLY A 160 10.81 24.65 11.35
C GLY A 160 11.32 23.51 12.21
N ALA A 161 10.44 22.73 12.83
CA ALA A 161 10.82 21.55 13.61
C ALA A 161 11.48 20.46 12.75
N LEU A 162 10.93 20.19 11.56
CA LEU A 162 11.49 19.24 10.59
C LEU A 162 12.89 19.68 10.11
N PHE A 163 13.07 20.98 9.86
CA PHE A 163 14.36 21.54 9.48
C PHE A 163 15.42 21.34 10.56
N ILE A 164 15.09 21.64 11.82
CA ILE A 164 16.00 21.41 12.96
C ILE A 164 16.35 19.93 13.09
N LEU A 165 15.37 19.03 12.90
CA LEU A 165 15.60 17.59 12.92
C LEU A 165 16.59 17.14 11.83
N ILE A 166 16.44 17.64 10.61
CA ILE A 166 17.33 17.33 9.49
C ILE A 166 18.75 17.82 9.79
N VAL A 167 18.91 19.06 10.27
CA VAL A 167 20.22 19.61 10.67
C VAL A 167 20.87 18.77 11.76
N ALA A 168 20.10 18.32 12.77
CA ALA A 168 20.59 17.45 13.83
C ALA A 168 21.05 16.08 13.29
N ILE A 169 20.32 15.48 12.36
CA ILE A 169 20.72 14.22 11.70
C ILE A 169 22.04 14.40 10.96
N PHE A 170 22.20 15.48 10.18
CA PHE A 170 23.45 15.77 9.48
C PHE A 170 24.61 16.01 10.44
N ALA A 171 24.39 16.73 11.54
CA ALA A 171 25.41 16.93 12.56
C ALA A 171 25.88 15.60 13.18
N ILE A 172 24.95 14.70 13.50
CA ILE A 172 25.27 13.36 14.03
C ILE A 172 26.04 12.54 12.99
N VAL A 173 25.61 12.54 11.73
CA VAL A 173 26.28 11.79 10.66
C VAL A 173 27.71 12.29 10.43
N LEU A 174 27.93 13.61 10.49
CA LEU A 174 29.27 14.20 10.36
C LEU A 174 30.17 13.84 11.54
N LEU A 175 29.67 13.98 12.78
CA LEU A 175 30.42 13.59 13.99
C LEU A 175 30.74 12.10 14.04
N THR A 176 29.87 11.26 13.47
CA THR A 176 30.09 9.81 13.45
C THR A 176 31.12 9.40 12.41
N ARG A 177 31.23 10.14 11.28
CA ARG A 177 32.21 9.86 10.22
C ARG A 177 33.66 10.18 10.59
N GLU A 178 33.89 11.06 11.57
CA GLU A 178 35.25 11.45 11.98
C GLU A 178 35.92 10.41 12.91
N LYS A 179 35.16 9.44 13.44
CA LYS A 179 35.65 8.41 14.38
C LYS A 179 35.92 7.04 13.75
N ILE A 180 35.91 6.92 12.43
CA ILE A 180 36.28 5.71 11.67
C ILE A 180 37.39 6.09 10.70
#